data_AF-A0A1B1BJT7-F1
#
_entry.id   AF-A0A1B1BJT7-F1
#
_cell.length_a   1.000
_cell.length_b   1.000
_cell.length_c   1.000
_cell.angle_alpha   90.00
_cell.angle_beta   90.00
_cell.angle_gamma   90.00
#
_symmetry.space_group_name_H-M   'P 1'
#
loop_
_entity.id
_entity.type
_entity.pdbx_description
1 polymer ?
#
loop_
_entity_poly.entity_id
_entity_poly.type
_entity_poly.pdbx_seq_one_letter_code
_entity_poly.pdbx_strand_id
1 'polypeptide(L)'
;MLPSDLLTPTDDEFERVEARLLQTIDAQQTHRMHRHRAVAVVSAVLLVAGGGATAWVTLATPELRTTSAYCYSAPSTDSAFTQVGSPSDQIAPDGTVTPAVPIPDPADAALSNCAAVWAIDFFGGGTPVVQPPIDGEPATDGTPSGTETGADSAPEFVVPPLRACLRPDGVVAVFPVPPSDPNTDDAAGFCAELDLQLPYRP
;
A
#
# COMPACT_ATOMS: atom_id res chain seq x y z
N MET A 1 39.62 25.88 -19.22
CA MET A 1 38.18 26.23 -19.33
C MET A 1 37.55 25.18 -20.22
N LEU A 2 36.81 24.23 -19.63
CA LEU A 2 36.03 23.23 -20.33
C LEU A 2 34.55 23.63 -20.26
N PRO A 3 33.77 23.51 -21.35
CA PRO A 3 32.34 23.83 -21.34
C PRO A 3 31.55 22.73 -20.61
N SER A 4 30.57 23.15 -19.80
CA SER A 4 29.79 22.31 -18.88
C SER A 4 28.42 21.88 -19.45
N ASP A 5 28.25 21.83 -20.77
CA ASP A 5 26.92 21.64 -21.41
C ASP A 5 26.63 20.19 -21.85
N LEU A 6 27.05 19.19 -21.08
CA LEU A 6 26.79 17.78 -21.42
C LEU A 6 26.18 17.03 -20.24
N LEU A 7 24.86 17.15 -20.02
CA LEU A 7 24.04 16.08 -19.40
C LEU A 7 22.52 16.31 -19.36
N THR A 8 21.96 17.36 -19.97
CA THR A 8 20.51 17.45 -20.18
C THR A 8 20.20 17.08 -21.63
N PRO A 9 19.45 16.00 -21.90
CA PRO A 9 18.93 15.72 -23.23
C PRO A 9 18.22 16.98 -23.76
N THR A 10 18.52 17.38 -25.00
CA THR A 10 17.86 18.53 -25.62
C THR A 10 16.37 18.24 -25.78
N ASP A 11 15.50 19.26 -25.69
CA ASP A 11 14.04 19.08 -25.78
C ASP A 11 13.62 18.31 -27.05
N ASP A 12 14.34 18.47 -28.15
CA ASP A 12 14.15 17.72 -29.41
C ASP A 12 14.43 16.21 -29.28
N GLU A 13 15.33 15.79 -28.39
CA GLU A 13 15.58 14.39 -28.09
C GLU A 13 14.49 13.82 -27.19
N PHE A 14 13.98 14.63 -26.26
CA PHE A 14 12.86 14.26 -25.42
C PHE A 14 11.59 14.03 -26.25
N GLU A 15 11.24 14.97 -27.14
CA GLU A 15 10.08 14.82 -28.03
C GLU A 15 10.23 13.61 -28.96
N ARG A 16 11.44 13.32 -29.42
CA ARG A 16 11.70 12.17 -30.31
C ARG A 16 11.60 10.83 -29.56
N VAL A 17 12.04 10.79 -28.30
CA VAL A 17 11.92 9.61 -27.43
C VAL A 17 10.46 9.41 -27.01
N GLU A 18 9.76 10.49 -26.68
CA GLU A 18 8.32 10.49 -26.36
C GLU A 18 7.49 10.02 -27.56
N ALA A 19 7.72 10.57 -28.75
CA ALA A 19 7.00 10.15 -29.96
C ALA A 19 7.25 8.68 -30.28
N ARG A 20 8.47 8.17 -30.11
CA ARG A 20 8.80 6.75 -30.32
C ARG A 20 8.15 5.85 -29.27
N LEU A 21 8.09 6.28 -28.01
CA LEU A 21 7.43 5.55 -26.93
C LEU A 21 5.92 5.51 -27.16
N LEU A 22 5.29 6.66 -27.42
CA LEU A 22 3.85 6.76 -27.66
C LEU A 22 3.43 5.96 -28.90
N GLN A 23 4.21 6.03 -30.00
CA GLN A 23 3.90 5.27 -31.22
C GLN A 23 4.02 3.75 -31.00
N THR A 24 4.94 3.31 -30.14
CA THR A 24 5.09 1.89 -29.79
C THR A 24 3.95 1.42 -28.87
N ILE A 25 3.51 2.27 -27.95
CA ILE A 25 2.39 2.01 -27.04
C ILE A 25 1.08 1.90 -27.84
N ASP A 26 0.85 2.80 -28.81
CA ASP A 26 -0.40 2.87 -29.56
C ASP A 26 -0.59 1.68 -30.52
N ALA A 27 0.51 1.23 -31.15
CA ALA A 27 0.53 0.02 -31.96
C ALA A 27 0.30 -1.27 -31.14
N GLN A 28 0.77 -1.31 -29.88
CA GLN A 28 0.48 -2.43 -28.97
C GLN A 28 -0.93 -2.36 -28.37
N GLN A 29 -1.47 -1.16 -28.13
CA GLN A 29 -2.83 -0.97 -27.59
C GLN A 29 -3.90 -1.37 -28.60
N THR A 30 -3.78 -0.98 -29.87
CA THR A 30 -4.74 -1.37 -30.91
C THR A 30 -4.81 -2.89 -31.11
N HIS A 31 -3.66 -3.57 -31.04
CA HIS A 31 -3.61 -5.03 -31.17
C HIS A 31 -4.20 -5.77 -29.94
N ARG A 32 -4.18 -5.13 -28.76
CA ARG A 32 -4.81 -5.64 -27.52
C ARG A 32 -6.30 -5.31 -27.43
N MET A 33 -6.76 -4.13 -27.87
CA MET A 33 -8.17 -3.73 -27.81
C MET A 33 -9.08 -4.67 -28.62
N HIS A 34 -8.60 -5.21 -29.74
CA HIS A 34 -9.39 -6.18 -30.51
C HIS A 34 -9.52 -7.55 -29.85
N ARG A 35 -8.59 -7.94 -28.97
CA ARG A 35 -8.67 -9.19 -28.19
C ARG A 35 -9.31 -9.03 -26.81
N HIS A 36 -9.37 -7.81 -26.27
CA HIS A 36 -9.79 -7.54 -24.89
C HIS A 36 -10.89 -6.48 -24.77
N ARG A 37 -12.01 -6.67 -25.49
CA ARG A 37 -13.30 -6.04 -25.10
C ARG A 37 -13.91 -6.64 -23.82
N ALA A 38 -13.17 -7.49 -23.12
CA ALA A 38 -13.44 -7.88 -21.75
C ALA A 38 -12.14 -7.76 -20.94
N VAL A 39 -12.19 -6.83 -19.98
CA VAL A 39 -11.30 -6.65 -18.83
C VAL A 39 -9.88 -6.15 -19.14
N ALA A 40 -9.61 -4.90 -18.74
CA ALA A 40 -8.26 -4.39 -18.53
C ALA A 40 -8.24 -3.36 -17.39
N VAL A 41 -7.56 -3.72 -16.30
CA VAL A 41 -6.73 -2.82 -15.50
C VAL A 41 -5.46 -3.61 -15.19
N VAL A 42 -4.30 -3.11 -15.60
CA VAL A 42 -3.00 -3.67 -15.20
C VAL A 42 -2.27 -2.59 -14.44
N SER A 43 -2.47 -2.57 -13.13
CA SER A 43 -1.45 -2.18 -12.18
C SER A 43 -0.31 -3.19 -12.26
N ALA A 44 0.93 -2.75 -12.09
CA ALA A 44 2.09 -3.64 -12.02
C ALA A 44 2.02 -4.44 -10.70
N VAL A 45 1.19 -5.47 -10.69
CA VAL A 45 1.15 -6.51 -9.66
C VAL A 45 1.79 -7.74 -10.28
N LEU A 46 2.94 -8.14 -9.75
CA LEU A 46 3.45 -9.49 -9.96
C LEU A 46 2.50 -10.45 -9.22
N LEU A 47 1.40 -10.83 -9.89
CA LEU A 47 0.55 -11.92 -9.45
C LEU A 47 1.30 -13.23 -9.68
N VAL A 48 2.01 -13.69 -8.66
CA VAL A 48 2.43 -15.09 -8.58
C VAL A 48 1.18 -15.91 -8.30
N ALA A 49 0.47 -16.28 -9.36
CA ALA A 49 -0.50 -17.36 -9.32
C ALA A 49 0.29 -18.68 -9.35
N GLY A 50 0.43 -19.32 -8.19
CA GLY A 50 1.20 -20.55 -8.07
C GLY A 50 0.73 -21.39 -6.89
N GLY A 51 -0.36 -22.14 -7.11
CA GLY A 51 -0.60 -23.35 -6.32
C GLY A 51 0.44 -24.41 -6.71
N GLY A 52 1.07 -25.02 -5.70
CA GLY A 52 1.97 -26.17 -5.88
C GLY A 52 3.33 -25.95 -5.21
N ALA A 53 3.59 -26.76 -4.19
CA ALA A 53 4.83 -26.76 -3.41
C ALA A 53 6.07 -26.99 -4.29
N THR A 54 6.75 -25.92 -4.67
CA THR A 54 8.20 -25.91 -4.95
C THR A 54 8.80 -24.65 -4.36
N ALA A 55 9.39 -24.79 -3.18
CA ALA A 55 10.04 -23.73 -2.41
C ALA A 55 11.34 -23.27 -3.10
N TRP A 56 11.24 -22.32 -4.03
CA TRP A 56 12.34 -21.40 -4.27
C TRP A 56 12.21 -20.26 -3.26
N VAL A 57 12.74 -20.45 -2.05
CA VAL A 57 12.86 -19.34 -1.10
C VAL A 57 14.02 -18.47 -1.59
N THR A 58 13.75 -17.60 -2.56
CA THR A 58 14.60 -16.43 -2.76
C THR A 58 14.39 -15.55 -1.55
N LEU A 59 15.27 -15.72 -0.56
CA LEU A 59 15.42 -14.85 0.57
C LEU A 59 15.35 -13.39 0.10
N ALA A 60 14.41 -12.61 0.64
CA ALA A 60 14.33 -11.18 0.32
C ALA A 60 15.66 -10.50 0.68
N THR A 61 16.05 -9.45 -0.06
CA THR A 61 17.25 -8.68 0.28
C THR A 61 17.12 -8.13 1.72
N PRO A 62 18.23 -7.95 2.45
CA PRO A 62 18.17 -7.45 3.82
C PRO A 62 17.37 -6.15 3.94
N GLU A 63 17.52 -5.26 2.96
CA GLU A 63 16.76 -4.02 2.84
C GLU A 63 15.25 -4.30 2.82
N LEU A 64 14.78 -5.14 1.87
CA LEU A 64 13.36 -5.50 1.74
C LEU A 64 12.78 -6.12 3.01
N ARG A 65 13.56 -6.94 3.74
CA ARG A 65 13.09 -7.54 5.01
C ARG A 65 12.83 -6.51 6.10
N THR A 66 13.61 -5.45 6.11
CA THR A 66 13.56 -4.40 7.13
C THR A 66 12.63 -3.25 6.75
N THR A 67 12.37 -3.05 5.46
CA THR A 67 11.61 -1.91 4.96
C THR A 67 10.29 -2.30 4.32
N SER A 68 9.94 -3.58 4.20
CA SER A 68 8.66 -3.97 3.61
C SER A 68 7.84 -4.90 4.51
N ALA A 69 6.53 -4.86 4.31
CA ALA A 69 5.57 -5.73 4.95
C ALA A 69 4.48 -6.17 3.98
N TYR A 70 3.89 -7.34 4.21
CA TYR A 70 2.71 -7.82 3.49
C TYR A 70 1.47 -7.62 4.35
N CYS A 71 0.50 -6.84 3.87
CA CYS A 71 -0.77 -6.63 4.55
C CYS A 71 -1.83 -7.53 3.91
N TYR A 72 -2.43 -8.43 4.69
CA TYR A 72 -3.46 -9.37 4.25
C TYR A 72 -4.87 -8.85 4.58
N SER A 73 -5.85 -9.22 3.75
CA SER A 73 -7.26 -8.85 3.92
C SER A 73 -8.03 -9.75 4.88
N ALA A 74 -7.50 -10.92 5.24
CA ALA A 74 -8.12 -11.91 6.13
C ALA A 74 -7.05 -12.67 6.92
N PRO A 75 -7.40 -13.42 8.00
CA PRO A 75 -6.46 -14.26 8.75
C PRO A 75 -6.10 -15.54 7.96
N SER A 76 -5.53 -15.38 6.77
CA SER A 76 -5.11 -16.48 5.90
C SER A 76 -4.03 -16.01 4.92
N THR A 77 -3.05 -16.86 4.65
CA THR A 77 -2.02 -16.62 3.63
C THR A 77 -2.56 -16.68 2.19
N ASP A 78 -3.77 -17.21 1.99
CA ASP A 78 -4.43 -17.30 0.69
C ASP A 78 -5.33 -16.09 0.39
N SER A 79 -5.45 -15.14 1.32
CA SER A 79 -6.29 -13.95 1.12
C SER A 79 -5.65 -12.96 0.16
N ALA A 80 -6.45 -11.98 -0.28
CA ALA A 80 -5.89 -10.82 -0.96
C ALA A 80 -4.85 -10.14 -0.07
N PHE A 81 -3.79 -9.61 -0.67
CA PHE A 81 -2.74 -8.90 0.06
C PHE A 81 -2.13 -7.78 -0.79
N THR A 82 -1.49 -6.83 -0.11
CA THR A 82 -0.65 -5.81 -0.73
C THR A 82 0.69 -5.74 -0.02
N GLN A 83 1.74 -5.35 -0.74
CA GLN A 83 3.05 -5.11 -0.15
C GLN A 83 3.22 -3.61 0.08
N VAL A 84 3.63 -3.23 1.29
CA VAL A 84 3.91 -1.84 1.67
C VAL A 84 5.36 -1.69 2.05
N GLY A 85 5.91 -0.52 1.78
CA GLY A 85 7.25 -0.11 2.21
C GLY A 85 7.18 0.94 3.31
N SER A 86 8.18 0.97 4.18
CA SER A 86 8.41 2.09 5.10
C SER A 86 8.93 3.29 4.29
N PRO A 87 8.29 4.46 4.39
CA PRO A 87 8.77 5.65 3.70
C PRO A 87 10.15 6.04 4.23
N SER A 88 11.10 6.32 3.32
CA SER A 88 12.41 6.90 3.66
C SER A 88 12.32 8.38 3.98
N ASP A 89 11.31 9.04 3.42
CA ASP A 89 11.12 10.48 3.45
C ASP A 89 9.67 10.82 3.79
N GLN A 90 9.47 11.95 4.48
CA GLN A 90 8.19 12.50 4.84
C GLN A 90 8.07 13.94 4.34
N ILE A 91 6.89 14.31 3.88
CA ILE A 91 6.58 15.67 3.44
C ILE A 91 6.05 16.43 4.66
N ALA A 92 6.80 17.45 5.09
CA ALA A 92 6.39 18.34 6.16
C ALA A 92 5.23 19.24 5.72
N PRO A 93 4.49 19.87 6.65
CA PRO A 93 3.34 20.73 6.32
C PRO A 93 3.67 21.91 5.40
N ASP A 94 4.93 22.34 5.38
CA ASP A 94 5.45 23.40 4.50
C ASP A 94 5.84 22.90 3.09
N GLY A 95 5.58 21.63 2.79
CA GLY A 95 5.91 20.98 1.52
C GLY A 95 7.36 20.53 1.39
N THR A 96 8.19 20.70 2.43
CA THR A 96 9.57 20.24 2.39
C THR A 96 9.68 18.73 2.60
N VAL A 97 10.60 18.10 1.88
CA VAL A 97 10.92 16.67 2.05
C VAL A 97 12.00 16.54 3.11
N THR A 98 11.70 15.79 4.17
CA THR A 98 12.63 15.51 5.27
C THR A 98 12.76 14.00 5.47
N PRO A 99 13.91 13.48 5.92
CA PRO A 99 14.04 12.05 6.22
C PRO A 99 13.00 11.63 7.26
N ALA A 100 12.32 10.51 7.00
CA ALA A 100 11.38 9.94 7.95
C ALA A 100 12.14 9.34 9.15
N VAL A 101 11.58 9.49 10.35
CA VAL A 101 12.13 8.86 11.55
C VAL A 101 11.84 7.35 11.48
N PRO A 102 12.87 6.47 11.44
CA PRO A 102 12.64 5.04 11.35
C PRO A 102 11.99 4.50 12.63
N ILE A 103 10.97 3.64 12.48
CA ILE A 103 10.48 2.83 13.60
C ILE A 103 11.49 1.71 13.84
N PRO A 104 12.05 1.56 15.05
CA PRO A 104 13.18 0.66 15.30
C PRO A 104 12.79 -0.83 15.26
N ASP A 105 11.57 -1.18 15.66
CA ASP A 105 11.05 -2.55 15.56
C ASP A 105 10.37 -2.75 14.19
N PRO A 106 10.88 -3.67 13.33
CA PRO A 106 10.27 -3.94 12.02
C PRO A 106 8.82 -4.46 12.13
N ALA A 107 8.45 -5.14 13.22
CA ALA A 107 7.08 -5.57 13.43
C ALA A 107 6.15 -4.39 13.69
N ASP A 108 6.58 -3.41 14.48
CA ASP A 108 5.80 -2.21 14.77
C ASP A 108 5.69 -1.31 13.53
N ALA A 109 6.75 -1.23 12.73
CA ALA A 109 6.74 -0.54 11.44
C ALA A 109 5.73 -1.18 10.47
N ALA A 110 5.75 -2.52 10.36
CA ALA A 110 4.81 -3.28 9.54
C ALA A 110 3.35 -3.07 9.99
N LEU A 111 3.09 -3.12 11.31
CA LEU A 111 1.76 -2.88 11.87
C LEU A 111 1.27 -1.47 11.53
N SER A 112 2.12 -0.45 11.67
CA SER A 112 1.76 0.93 11.33
C SER A 112 1.44 1.11 9.85
N ASN A 113 2.30 0.59 8.96
CA ASN A 113 2.08 0.68 7.51
C ASN A 113 0.80 -0.06 7.09
N CYS A 114 0.56 -1.26 7.64
CA CYS A 114 -0.65 -2.02 7.33
C CYS A 114 -1.93 -1.44 7.95
N ALA A 115 -1.84 -0.77 9.10
CA ALA A 115 -2.96 -0.01 9.65
C ALA A 115 -3.39 1.10 8.69
N ALA A 116 -2.45 1.79 8.05
CA ALA A 116 -2.76 2.81 7.05
C ALA A 116 -3.49 2.23 5.82
N VAL A 117 -3.09 1.05 5.35
CA VAL A 117 -3.77 0.33 4.24
C VAL A 117 -5.23 0.04 4.57
N TRP A 118 -5.50 -0.39 5.81
CA TRP A 118 -6.87 -0.62 6.28
C TRP A 118 -7.65 0.67 6.46
N ALA A 119 -7.01 1.73 6.96
CA ALA A 119 -7.65 3.02 7.21
C ALA A 119 -8.17 3.70 5.93
N ILE A 120 -7.60 3.37 4.77
CA ILE A 120 -8.04 3.86 3.45
C ILE A 120 -8.99 2.90 2.71
N ASP A 121 -9.47 1.84 3.37
CA ASP A 121 -10.29 0.77 2.79
C ASP A 121 -9.73 0.15 1.50
N PHE A 122 -8.42 -0.12 1.47
CA PHE A 122 -7.78 -0.70 0.30
C PHE A 122 -8.41 -2.03 -0.15
N PHE A 123 -8.97 -2.80 0.80
CA PHE A 123 -9.56 -4.11 0.53
C PHE A 123 -11.07 -4.08 0.20
N GLY A 124 -11.73 -2.92 0.27
CA GLY A 124 -13.13 -2.73 -0.18
C GLY A 124 -14.19 -3.38 0.71
N GLY A 125 -13.99 -3.37 2.03
CA GLY A 125 -14.88 -3.99 3.02
C GLY A 125 -14.89 -3.32 4.39
N GLY A 126 -14.26 -2.16 4.51
CA GLY A 126 -14.13 -1.39 5.74
C GLY A 126 -15.47 -0.83 6.21
N THR A 127 -15.61 -0.71 7.53
CA THR A 127 -16.71 0.05 8.12
C THR A 127 -16.26 1.51 8.24
N PRO A 128 -16.97 2.49 7.67
CA PRO A 128 -16.59 3.89 7.81
C PRO A 128 -16.71 4.30 9.29
N VAL A 129 -15.75 5.08 9.75
CA VAL A 129 -15.78 5.73 11.06
C VAL A 129 -16.85 6.82 10.99
N VAL A 130 -17.99 6.59 11.64
CA VAL A 130 -19.02 7.63 11.76
C VAL A 130 -18.50 8.68 12.73
N GLN A 131 -18.04 9.81 12.20
CA GLN A 131 -17.73 10.97 13.04
C GLN A 131 -19.05 11.59 13.53
N PRO A 132 -19.20 11.85 14.85
CA PRO A 132 -20.36 12.56 15.34
C PRO A 132 -20.42 13.95 14.70
N PRO A 133 -21.62 14.51 14.46
CA PRO A 133 -21.76 15.88 13.98
C PRO A 133 -20.97 16.82 14.88
N ILE A 134 -20.12 17.66 14.27
CA ILE A 134 -19.42 18.70 15.02
C ILE A 134 -20.49 19.73 15.42
N ASP A 135 -20.95 19.65 16.66
CA ASP A 135 -21.90 20.61 17.22
C ASP A 135 -21.30 22.02 17.17
N GLY A 136 -21.82 22.89 16.30
CA GLY A 136 -21.33 24.27 16.25
C GLY A 136 -21.80 25.20 15.14
N GLU A 137 -22.51 24.77 14.10
CA GLU A 137 -23.06 25.73 13.13
C GLU A 137 -24.50 26.13 13.50
N PRO A 138 -24.75 27.39 13.91
CA PRO A 138 -26.11 27.88 14.04
C PRO A 138 -26.76 27.92 12.65
N ALA A 139 -27.90 27.25 12.51
CA ALA A 139 -28.71 27.29 11.31
C ALA A 139 -29.11 28.73 10.97
N THR A 140 -28.41 29.34 10.01
CA THR A 140 -28.89 30.56 9.36
C THR A 140 -29.75 30.19 8.17
N ASP A 141 -31.02 30.59 8.26
CA ASP A 141 -32.05 30.48 7.24
C ASP A 141 -31.60 30.93 5.84
N GLY A 142 -31.88 30.09 4.85
CA GLY A 142 -32.35 30.50 3.53
C GLY A 142 -31.44 31.38 2.68
N THR A 143 -30.44 30.81 2.01
CA THR A 143 -29.90 31.33 0.74
C THR A 143 -29.33 30.16 -0.08
N PRO A 144 -29.80 29.88 -1.32
CA PRO A 144 -29.10 28.99 -2.22
C PRO A 144 -27.97 29.76 -2.88
N SER A 145 -26.87 29.94 -2.15
CA SER A 145 -25.60 30.39 -2.72
C SER A 145 -24.73 29.16 -2.88
N GLY A 146 -24.45 28.80 -4.14
CA GLY A 146 -23.33 27.93 -4.44
C GLY A 146 -22.08 28.50 -3.79
N THR A 147 -21.45 27.73 -2.91
CA THR A 147 -20.17 28.07 -2.31
C THR A 147 -19.41 26.76 -2.17
N GLU A 148 -18.46 26.55 -3.09
CA GLU A 148 -17.38 25.59 -2.97
C GLU A 148 -16.55 25.96 -1.74
N THR A 149 -16.64 25.19 -0.65
CA THR A 149 -15.74 25.22 0.52
C THR A 149 -16.08 23.96 1.34
N GLY A 150 -15.24 22.97 1.65
CA GLY A 150 -13.83 22.67 1.41
C GLY A 150 -13.53 21.30 2.07
N ALA A 151 -12.47 20.61 1.62
CA ALA A 151 -11.91 19.37 2.18
C ALA A 151 -12.84 18.13 2.14
N ASP A 152 -12.87 17.32 1.07
CA ASP A 152 -11.74 16.46 0.65
C ASP A 152 -11.19 15.54 1.76
N SER A 153 -11.98 15.27 2.80
CA SER A 153 -11.68 14.20 3.77
C SER A 153 -12.30 12.90 3.25
N ALA A 154 -11.48 12.05 2.65
CA ALA A 154 -11.88 10.67 2.40
C ALA A 154 -12.39 10.06 3.72
N PRO A 155 -13.49 9.28 3.71
CA PRO A 155 -13.98 8.66 4.94
C PRO A 155 -12.86 7.80 5.53
N GLU A 156 -12.56 7.99 6.82
CA GLU A 156 -11.68 7.09 7.56
C GLU A 156 -12.42 5.79 7.82
N PHE A 157 -11.72 4.65 7.78
CA PHE A 157 -12.30 3.34 8.01
C PHE A 157 -11.75 2.69 9.28
N VAL A 158 -12.59 1.88 9.93
CA VAL A 158 -12.22 1.14 11.14
C VAL A 158 -11.11 0.15 10.81
N VAL A 159 -9.96 0.33 11.45
CA VAL A 159 -8.84 -0.60 11.37
C VAL A 159 -9.10 -1.78 12.32
N PRO A 160 -9.13 -3.03 11.83
CA PRO A 160 -9.27 -4.19 12.71
C PRO A 160 -8.02 -4.36 13.58
N PRO A 161 -8.11 -5.12 14.70
CA PRO A 161 -6.91 -5.56 15.40
C PRO A 161 -5.96 -6.27 14.43
N LEU A 162 -4.68 -5.91 14.44
CA LEU A 162 -3.68 -6.46 13.52
C LEU A 162 -2.64 -7.31 14.27
N ARG A 163 -2.17 -8.37 13.61
CA ARG A 163 -1.12 -9.27 14.12
C ARG A 163 0.00 -9.41 13.10
N ALA A 164 1.23 -9.22 13.56
CA ALA A 164 2.43 -9.46 12.78
C ALA A 164 2.95 -10.89 12.97
N CYS A 165 3.26 -11.56 11.88
CA CYS A 165 3.91 -12.86 11.79
C CYS A 165 5.12 -12.77 10.83
N LEU A 166 6.13 -13.61 11.02
CA LEU A 166 7.33 -13.67 10.19
C LEU A 166 7.19 -14.78 9.14
N ARG A 167 7.34 -14.41 7.88
CA ARG A 167 7.35 -15.36 6.76
C ARG A 167 8.70 -16.06 6.60
N PRO A 168 8.74 -17.24 5.94
CA PRO A 168 9.99 -17.94 5.66
C PRO A 168 11.02 -17.15 4.81
N ASP A 169 10.56 -16.15 4.06
CA ASP A 169 11.42 -15.24 3.28
C ASP A 169 12.08 -14.12 4.11
N GLY A 170 11.68 -14.00 5.39
CA GLY A 170 12.19 -13.02 6.34
C GLY A 170 11.45 -11.68 6.33
N VAL A 171 10.34 -11.56 5.59
CA VAL A 171 9.51 -10.35 5.55
C VAL A 171 8.35 -10.48 6.55
N VAL A 172 7.98 -9.37 7.21
CA VAL A 172 6.83 -9.37 8.12
C VAL A 172 5.52 -9.41 7.33
N ALA A 173 4.63 -10.31 7.72
CA ALA A 173 3.25 -10.39 7.24
C ALA A 173 2.29 -9.95 8.36
N VAL A 174 1.32 -9.11 8.03
CA VAL A 174 0.34 -8.56 8.95
C VAL A 174 -1.06 -9.01 8.54
N PHE A 175 -1.78 -9.57 9.50
CA PHE A 175 -3.11 -10.13 9.31
C PHE A 175 -4.11 -9.42 10.23
N PRO A 176 -5.37 -9.23 9.79
CA PRO A 176 -6.44 -8.86 10.70
C PRO A 176 -6.77 -10.04 11.62
N VAL A 177 -6.98 -9.75 12.90
CA VAL A 177 -7.45 -10.71 13.89
C VAL A 177 -8.92 -10.42 14.16
N PRO A 178 -9.85 -11.33 13.81
CA PRO A 178 -11.24 -11.12 14.14
C PRO A 178 -11.41 -11.10 15.66
N PRO A 179 -12.24 -10.22 16.24
CA PRO A 179 -12.42 -10.13 17.70
C PRO A 179 -13.03 -11.39 18.32
N SER A 180 -13.59 -12.28 17.49
CA SER A 180 -14.12 -13.59 17.88
C SER A 180 -13.08 -14.72 17.86
N ASP A 181 -11.83 -14.42 17.48
CA ASP A 181 -10.77 -15.42 17.38
C ASP A 181 -10.35 -15.90 18.77
N PRO A 182 -10.39 -17.21 19.07
CA PRO A 182 -9.95 -17.74 20.37
C PRO A 182 -8.46 -17.49 20.64
N ASN A 183 -7.66 -17.25 19.60
CA ASN A 183 -6.23 -16.97 19.67
C ASN A 183 -5.94 -15.46 19.67
N THR A 184 -6.95 -14.60 19.90
CA THR A 184 -6.75 -13.14 19.94
C THR A 184 -5.63 -12.76 20.91
N ASP A 185 -5.48 -13.45 22.04
CA ASP A 185 -4.42 -13.20 23.02
C ASP A 185 -3.17 -14.07 22.82
N ASP A 186 -3.25 -15.13 21.99
CA ASP A 186 -2.13 -16.03 21.68
C ASP A 186 -1.54 -15.74 20.30
N ALA A 187 -0.64 -14.75 20.26
CA ALA A 187 0.08 -14.38 19.05
C ALA A 187 0.89 -15.54 18.44
N ALA A 188 1.44 -16.43 19.28
CA ALA A 188 2.25 -17.55 18.81
C ALA A 188 1.36 -18.64 18.19
N GLY A 189 0.25 -18.96 18.84
CA GLY A 189 -0.77 -19.86 18.30
C GLY A 189 -1.31 -19.38 16.95
N PHE A 190 -1.68 -18.10 16.86
CA PHE A 190 -2.17 -17.51 15.60
C PHE A 190 -1.15 -17.64 14.46
N CYS A 191 0.12 -17.26 14.68
CA CYS A 191 1.13 -17.38 13.63
C CYS A 191 1.42 -18.84 13.27
N ALA A 192 1.43 -19.76 14.24
CA ALA A 192 1.67 -21.17 13.99
C ALA A 192 0.54 -21.82 13.16
N GLU A 193 -0.72 -21.42 13.36
CA GLU A 193 -1.86 -21.89 12.54
C GLU A 193 -1.72 -21.50 11.06
N LEU A 194 -1.02 -20.41 10.78
CA LEU A 194 -0.71 -19.94 9.43
C LEU A 194 0.61 -20.51 8.87
N ASP A 195 1.27 -21.43 9.59
CA ASP A 195 2.62 -21.94 9.29
C ASP A 195 3.68 -20.81 9.23
N LEU A 196 3.52 -19.80 10.09
CA LEU A 196 4.41 -18.65 10.22
C LEU A 196 5.04 -18.61 11.62
N GLN A 197 6.11 -17.82 11.76
CA GLN A 197 6.82 -17.64 13.03
C GLN A 197 6.40 -16.34 13.71
N LEU A 198 6.64 -16.23 15.02
CA LEU A 198 6.52 -14.96 15.71
C LEU A 198 7.67 -14.03 15.26
N PRO A 199 7.43 -12.76 14.91
CA PRO A 199 8.51 -11.83 14.61
C PRO A 199 9.40 -11.64 15.83
N TYR A 200 10.71 -11.55 15.58
CA TYR A 200 11.68 -11.25 16.62
C TYR A 200 11.52 -9.79 17.07
N ARG A 201 11.40 -9.59 18.38
CA ARG A 201 11.42 -8.26 19.00
C ARG A 201 12.73 -8.09 19.78
N PRO A 202 13.58 -7.11 19.41
CA PRO A 202 14.87 -6.88 20.05
C PRO A 202 14.77 -6.33 21.48
#